data_AF-A0A3D1R0D7-F1
#
_entry.id   AF-A0A3D1R0D7-F1
#
_cell.length_a   1.000
_cell.length_b   1.000
_cell.length_c   1.000
_cell.angle_alpha   90.00
_cell.angle_beta   90.00
_cell.angle_gamma   90.00
#
_symmetry.space_group_name_H-M   'P 1'
#
loop_
_entity.id
_entity.type
_entity.pdbx_description
1 polymer ?
#
loop_
_entity_poly.entity_id
_entity_poly.type
_entity_poly.pdbx_seq_one_letter_code
_entity_poly.pdbx_strand_id
1 'polypeptide(L)'
;VRTLAHELGERLGCHAHLTALRRTASGPFTLARAISFFELRALPREELQGRMVGDREALATMPEVMVGPAPEARIRQGQRLTARDLPALGELAEGARLRMTAEDGRVLAVAEWREGVAQYLRVLAGTG
;
A
#
# COMPACT_ATOMS: atom_id res chain seq x y z
N VAL A 1 -4.36 18.63 12.16
CA VAL A 1 -3.29 19.45 12.77
C VAL A 1 -3.65 20.93 12.87
N ARG A 2 -4.10 21.60 11.81
CA ARG A 2 -4.55 23.01 11.90
C ARG A 2 -5.72 23.21 12.87
N THR A 3 -6.75 22.36 12.78
CA THR A 3 -7.88 22.36 13.73
C THR A 3 -7.42 22.10 15.16
N LEU A 4 -6.52 21.14 15.38
CA LEU A 4 -5.94 20.86 16.70
C LEU A 4 -5.22 22.08 17.29
N ALA A 5 -4.44 22.81 16.49
CA ALA A 5 -3.78 24.03 16.95
C ALA A 5 -4.79 25.10 17.36
N HIS A 6 -5.85 25.29 16.57
CA HIS A 6 -6.94 26.21 16.88
C HIS A 6 -7.68 25.81 18.18
N GLU A 7 -8.08 24.55 18.31
CA GLU A 7 -8.75 24.01 19.51
C GLU A 7 -7.90 24.16 20.77
N LEU A 8 -6.58 23.95 20.67
CA LEU A 8 -5.66 24.20 21.78
C LEU A 8 -5.60 25.69 22.15
N GLY A 9 -5.59 26.57 21.16
CA GLY A 9 -5.63 28.02 21.38
C GLY A 9 -6.91 28.51 22.05
N GLU A 10 -8.07 27.98 21.63
CA GLU A 10 -9.37 28.23 22.28
C GLU A 10 -9.32 27.81 23.76
N ARG A 11 -8.80 26.60 24.04
CA ARG A 11 -8.68 26.07 25.41
C ARG A 11 -7.73 26.87 26.30
N LEU A 12 -6.74 27.54 25.71
CA LEU A 12 -5.78 28.41 26.43
C LEU A 12 -6.26 29.86 26.53
N GLY A 13 -7.39 30.22 25.91
CA GLY A 13 -7.99 31.56 25.98
C GLY A 13 -7.23 32.65 25.21
N CYS A 14 -6.23 32.29 24.41
CA CYS A 14 -5.40 33.24 23.65
C CYS A 14 -5.50 33.08 22.12
N HIS A 15 -6.25 32.09 21.65
CA HIS A 15 -6.26 31.61 20.25
C HIS A 15 -4.87 31.18 19.77
N ALA A 16 -4.83 30.28 18.78
CA ALA A 16 -3.57 29.82 18.21
C ALA A 16 -3.77 29.44 16.74
N HIS A 17 -2.68 29.56 15.98
CA HIS A 17 -2.62 29.15 14.58
C HIS A 17 -1.33 28.38 14.32
N LEU A 18 -1.36 27.49 13.33
CA LEU A 18 -0.21 26.67 12.96
C LEU A 18 0.75 27.49 12.09
N THR A 19 1.94 27.80 12.59
CA THR A 19 2.97 28.56 11.87
C THR A 19 3.80 27.71 10.93
N ALA A 20 4.11 26.47 11.32
CA ALA A 20 4.85 25.52 10.50
C ALA A 20 4.35 24.08 10.76
N LEU A 21 4.41 23.25 9.73
CA LEU A 21 4.13 21.82 9.83
C LEU A 21 5.05 21.04 8.91
N ARG A 22 5.70 20.02 9.45
CA ARG A 22 6.49 19.07 8.66
C ARG A 22 5.97 17.67 8.87
N ARG A 23 5.55 17.02 7.79
CA ARG A 23 5.18 15.60 7.82
C ARG A 23 6.45 14.75 7.87
N THR A 24 6.60 13.94 8.90
CA THR A 24 7.76 13.05 9.10
C THR A 24 7.54 11.64 8.54
N ALA A 25 6.29 11.24 8.32
CA ALA A 25 5.94 9.96 7.70
C ALA A 25 4.56 9.99 7.03
N SER A 26 4.31 9.05 6.12
CA SER A 26 3.02 8.76 5.50
C SER A 26 2.90 7.25 5.30
N GLY A 27 2.11 6.57 6.13
CA GLY A 27 2.11 5.10 6.17
C GLY A 27 3.52 4.57 6.47
N PRO A 28 4.05 3.61 5.70
CA PRO A 28 5.40 3.09 5.90
C PRO A 28 6.52 4.02 5.41
N PHE A 29 6.19 5.12 4.71
CA PHE A 29 7.18 6.01 4.10
C PHE A 29 7.61 7.10 5.05
N THR A 30 8.90 7.13 5.39
CA THR A 30 9.46 8.13 6.30
C THR A 30 10.19 9.24 5.56
N LEU A 31 10.24 10.40 6.18
CA LEU A 31 11.00 11.56 5.69
C LEU A 31 12.50 11.26 5.58
N ALA A 32 13.04 10.36 6.41
CA ALA A 32 14.44 9.94 6.35
C ALA A 32 14.81 9.22 5.04
N ARG A 33 13.83 8.61 4.36
CA ARG A 33 13.98 7.96 3.06
C ARG A 33 13.57 8.85 1.88
N ALA A 34 13.08 10.06 2.16
CA ALA A 34 12.65 10.99 1.12
C ALA A 34 13.85 11.64 0.45
N ILE A 35 13.80 11.79 -0.86
CA ILE A 35 14.74 12.61 -1.63
C ILE A 35 14.14 14.00 -1.87
N SER A 36 14.96 15.02 -1.83
CA SER A 36 14.57 16.38 -2.19
C SER A 36 14.35 16.52 -3.69
N PHE A 37 13.65 17.59 -4.09
CA PHE A 37 13.47 17.91 -5.50
C PHE A 37 14.81 18.22 -6.21
N PHE A 38 15.78 18.79 -5.50
CA PHE A 38 17.10 19.07 -6.06
C PHE A 38 17.89 17.79 -6.32
N GLU A 39 17.88 16.85 -5.38
CA GLU A 39 18.49 15.52 -5.57
C GLU A 39 17.83 14.78 -6.73
N LEU A 40 16.49 14.78 -6.78
CA LEU A 40 15.73 14.17 -7.88
C LEU A 40 16.19 14.67 -9.27
N ARG A 41 16.53 15.95 -9.40
CA ARG A 41 16.99 16.54 -10.67
C ARG A 41 18.46 16.26 -10.98
N ALA A 42 19.27 15.99 -9.96
CA ALA A 42 20.71 15.82 -10.10
C ALA A 42 21.11 14.36 -10.34
N LEU A 43 20.31 13.41 -9.85
CA LEU A 43 20.61 11.99 -9.95
C LEU A 43 20.35 11.44 -11.37
N PRO A 44 21.21 10.52 -11.86
CA PRO A 44 20.97 9.83 -13.12
C PRO A 44 19.75 8.91 -13.02
N ARG A 45 19.16 8.59 -14.17
CA ARG A 45 17.90 7.82 -14.25
C ARG A 45 18.02 6.45 -13.61
N GLU A 46 19.16 5.79 -13.78
CA GLU A 46 19.43 4.45 -13.28
C GLU A 46 19.45 4.43 -11.75
N GLU A 47 20.02 5.46 -11.13
CA GLU A 47 20.03 5.60 -9.68
C GLU A 47 18.64 5.95 -9.13
N LEU A 48 17.88 6.78 -9.87
CA LEU A 48 16.49 7.05 -9.52
C LEU A 48 15.62 5.80 -9.58
N GLN A 49 15.80 4.96 -10.60
CA GLN A 49 15.09 3.68 -10.71
C GLN A 49 15.39 2.77 -9.52
N GLY A 50 16.65 2.68 -9.08
CA GLY A 50 17.03 1.92 -7.88
C GLY A 50 16.44 2.46 -6.57
N ARG A 51 16.01 3.73 -6.54
CA ARG A 51 15.36 4.37 -5.39
C ARG A 51 13.83 4.35 -5.45
N MET A 52 13.23 3.87 -6.55
CA MET A 52 11.78 3.75 -6.67
C MET A 52 11.25 2.68 -5.72
N VAL A 53 10.20 3.03 -4.98
CA VAL A 53 9.46 2.08 -4.15
C VAL A 53 8.68 1.15 -5.08
N GLY A 54 8.95 -0.17 -4.98
CA GLY A 54 8.20 -1.17 -5.73
C GLY A 54 6.79 -1.40 -5.16
N ASP A 55 5.88 -1.91 -6.00
CA ASP A 55 4.47 -2.13 -5.66
C ASP A 55 4.28 -2.95 -4.37
N ARG A 56 5.12 -3.98 -4.18
CA ARG A 56 5.07 -4.82 -2.98
C ARG A 56 5.32 -3.98 -1.73
N GLU A 57 6.38 -3.17 -1.72
CA GLU A 57 6.67 -2.30 -0.59
C GLU A 57 5.58 -1.25 -0.38
N ALA A 58 5.04 -0.69 -1.47
CA ALA A 58 3.96 0.29 -1.38
C ALA A 58 2.69 -0.25 -0.73
N LEU A 59 2.46 -1.55 -0.81
CA LEU A 59 1.32 -2.25 -0.23
C LEU A 59 1.66 -2.98 1.08
N ALA A 60 2.80 -2.68 1.72
CA ALA A 60 3.29 -3.37 2.93
C ALA A 60 2.35 -3.33 4.15
N THR A 61 1.39 -2.41 4.17
CA THR A 61 0.39 -2.33 5.25
C THR A 61 -0.77 -3.31 5.06
N MET A 62 -0.90 -3.94 3.89
CA MET A 62 -1.94 -4.93 3.62
C MET A 62 -1.39 -6.34 3.92
N PRO A 63 -2.19 -7.24 4.53
CA PRO A 63 -1.89 -8.66 4.59
C PRO A 63 -1.50 -9.22 3.22
N GLU A 64 -0.46 -10.03 3.21
CA GLU A 64 0.05 -10.68 2.01
C GLU A 64 -0.47 -12.11 1.93
N VAL A 65 -1.04 -12.47 0.79
CA VAL A 65 -1.39 -13.84 0.44
C VAL A 65 -0.56 -14.26 -0.77
N MET A 66 0.35 -15.19 -0.56
CA MET A 66 1.15 -15.77 -1.64
C MET A 66 0.30 -16.74 -2.45
N VAL A 67 0.40 -16.64 -3.78
CA VAL A 67 -0.41 -17.36 -4.76
C VAL A 67 0.51 -18.24 -5.58
N GLY A 68 0.23 -19.54 -5.57
CA GLY A 68 0.95 -20.49 -6.42
C GLY A 68 0.60 -20.36 -7.91
N PRO A 69 1.30 -21.10 -8.80
CA PRO A 69 1.19 -20.90 -10.25
C PRO A 69 -0.21 -21.13 -10.83
N ALA A 70 -0.95 -22.14 -10.34
CA ALA A 70 -2.27 -22.48 -10.87
C ALA A 70 -3.34 -21.42 -10.52
N PRO A 71 -3.48 -20.96 -9.26
CA PRO A 71 -4.35 -19.82 -8.95
C PRO A 71 -3.89 -18.50 -9.57
N GLU A 72 -2.58 -18.27 -9.77
CA GLU A 72 -2.07 -17.05 -10.45
C GLU A 72 -2.64 -16.90 -11.87
N ALA A 73 -2.65 -17.98 -12.67
CA ALA A 73 -3.22 -17.96 -14.01
C ALA A 73 -4.70 -17.58 -14.00
N ARG A 74 -5.44 -18.03 -12.98
CA ARG A 74 -6.86 -17.71 -12.79
C ARG A 74 -7.08 -16.25 -12.41
N ILE A 75 -6.24 -15.68 -11.54
CA ILE A 75 -6.28 -14.23 -11.21
C ILE A 75 -6.07 -13.39 -12.48
N ARG A 76 -5.11 -13.73 -13.32
CA ARG A 76 -4.83 -13.00 -14.57
C ARG A 76 -6.00 -13.04 -15.56
N GLN A 77 -6.84 -14.07 -15.49
CA GLN A 77 -8.07 -14.21 -16.27
C GLN A 77 -9.28 -13.58 -15.57
N GLY A 78 -9.09 -12.90 -14.42
CA GLY A 78 -10.16 -12.26 -13.66
C GLY A 78 -11.06 -13.23 -12.87
N GLN A 79 -10.69 -14.50 -12.78
CA GLN A 79 -11.46 -15.47 -12.00
C GLN A 79 -11.32 -15.20 -10.52
N ARG A 80 -12.44 -15.13 -9.80
CA ARG A 80 -12.44 -14.94 -8.35
C ARG A 80 -11.93 -16.19 -7.64
N LEU A 81 -11.21 -15.99 -6.54
CA LEU A 81 -10.68 -17.07 -5.70
C LEU A 81 -11.42 -17.13 -4.39
N THR A 82 -11.55 -18.34 -3.86
CA THR A 82 -12.22 -18.65 -2.59
C THR A 82 -11.23 -19.29 -1.62
N ALA A 83 -11.65 -19.49 -0.37
CA ALA A 83 -10.85 -20.22 0.63
C ALA A 83 -10.53 -21.67 0.22
N ARG A 84 -11.30 -22.26 -0.72
CA ARG A 84 -10.98 -23.59 -1.28
C ARG A 84 -9.79 -23.54 -2.23
N ASP A 85 -9.66 -22.45 -2.97
CA ASP A 85 -8.57 -22.26 -3.92
C ASP A 85 -7.27 -21.84 -3.20
N LEU A 86 -7.42 -21.04 -2.15
CA LEU A 86 -6.34 -20.55 -1.30
C LEU A 86 -6.80 -20.51 0.16
N PRO A 87 -6.47 -21.53 0.97
CA PRO A 87 -6.88 -21.63 2.38
C PRO A 87 -6.53 -20.41 3.22
N ALA A 88 -5.39 -19.76 2.95
CA ALA A 88 -4.95 -18.54 3.63
C ALA A 88 -5.96 -17.37 3.52
N LEU A 89 -6.82 -17.36 2.50
CA LEU A 89 -7.90 -16.36 2.39
C LEU A 89 -8.96 -16.54 3.48
N GLY A 90 -9.21 -17.78 3.92
CA GLY A 90 -10.20 -18.09 4.95
C GLY A 90 -9.80 -17.64 6.36
N GLU A 91 -8.54 -17.27 6.56
CA GLU A 91 -8.03 -16.74 7.84
C GLU A 91 -8.21 -15.22 7.96
N LEU A 92 -8.62 -14.55 6.87
CA LEU A 92 -8.81 -13.10 6.84
C LEU A 92 -10.17 -12.71 7.43
N ALA A 93 -10.20 -11.57 8.12
CA ALA A 93 -11.44 -10.95 8.56
C ALA A 93 -12.29 -10.48 7.37
N GLU A 94 -13.62 -10.53 7.51
CA GLU A 94 -14.56 -9.98 6.53
C GLU A 94 -14.27 -8.49 6.29
N GLY A 95 -14.19 -8.09 5.02
CA GLY A 95 -13.82 -6.73 4.61
C GLY A 95 -12.32 -6.43 4.63
N ALA A 96 -11.46 -7.40 4.98
CA ALA A 96 -10.00 -7.20 4.96
C ALA A 96 -9.50 -6.95 3.54
N ARG A 97 -8.71 -5.88 3.36
CA ARG A 97 -8.00 -5.63 2.11
C ARG A 97 -6.65 -6.33 2.15
N LEU A 98 -6.33 -7.05 1.09
CA LEU A 98 -5.13 -7.87 0.98
C LEU A 98 -4.40 -7.58 -0.33
N ARG A 99 -3.08 -7.81 -0.32
CA ARG A 99 -2.28 -7.92 -1.53
C ARG A 99 -2.04 -9.40 -1.83
N MET A 100 -2.15 -9.75 -3.10
CA MET A 100 -1.87 -11.09 -3.60
C MET A 100 -0.55 -11.05 -4.35
N THR A 101 0.40 -11.90 -3.98
CA THR A 101 1.74 -11.94 -4.57
C THR A 101 2.04 -13.30 -5.17
N ALA A 102 2.79 -13.32 -6.27
CA ALA A 102 3.36 -14.55 -6.80
C ALA A 102 4.55 -15.00 -5.95
N GLU A 103 4.98 -16.26 -6.14
CA GLU A 103 6.15 -16.83 -5.45
C GLU A 103 7.45 -16.05 -5.75
N ASP A 104 7.56 -15.42 -6.92
CA ASP A 104 8.68 -14.55 -7.30
C ASP A 104 8.61 -13.13 -6.67
N GLY A 105 7.58 -12.85 -5.86
CA GLY A 105 7.40 -11.59 -5.16
C GLY A 105 6.69 -10.50 -5.95
N ARG A 106 6.29 -10.74 -7.21
CA ARG A 106 5.47 -9.78 -7.97
C ARG A 106 4.08 -9.65 -7.35
N VAL A 107 3.55 -8.43 -7.30
CA VAL A 107 2.16 -8.20 -6.89
C VAL A 107 1.23 -8.51 -8.05
N LEU A 108 0.29 -9.43 -7.84
CA LEU A 108 -0.68 -9.88 -8.84
C LEU A 108 -1.98 -9.08 -8.76
N ALA A 109 -2.46 -8.83 -7.54
CA ALA A 109 -3.72 -8.13 -7.33
C ALA A 109 -3.81 -7.51 -5.94
N VAL A 110 -4.67 -6.50 -5.81
CA VAL A 110 -5.22 -6.04 -4.55
C VAL A 110 -6.68 -6.47 -4.52
N ALA A 111 -7.08 -7.12 -3.44
CA ALA A 111 -8.42 -7.66 -3.26
C ALA A 111 -9.00 -7.24 -1.90
N GLU A 112 -10.30 -7.40 -1.77
CA GLU A 112 -11.01 -7.35 -0.50
C GLU A 112 -11.65 -8.71 -0.26
N TRP A 113 -11.47 -9.26 0.93
CA TRP A 113 -12.11 -10.51 1.33
C TRP A 113 -13.56 -10.24 1.71
N ARG A 114 -14.51 -10.79 0.94
CA ARG A 114 -15.94 -10.63 1.19
C ARG A 114 -16.73 -11.89 0.85
N GLU A 115 -17.65 -12.26 1.72
CA GLU A 115 -18.60 -13.37 1.50
C GLU A 115 -17.90 -14.68 1.06
N GLY A 116 -16.71 -14.95 1.58
CA GLY A 116 -15.93 -16.15 1.22
C GLY A 116 -15.21 -16.07 -0.14
N VAL A 117 -15.11 -14.88 -0.73
CA VAL A 117 -14.52 -14.64 -2.05
C VAL A 117 -13.55 -13.46 -2.00
N ALA A 118 -12.41 -13.59 -2.69
CA ALA A 118 -11.51 -12.47 -2.94
C ALA A 118 -12.09 -11.59 -4.06
N GLN A 119 -12.68 -10.46 -3.69
CA GLN A 119 -13.17 -9.45 -4.63
C GLN A 119 -12.01 -8.56 -5.09
N TYR A 120 -11.60 -8.68 -6.35
CA TYR A 120 -10.51 -7.84 -6.87
C TYR A 120 -10.91 -6.36 -6.92
N LEU A 121 -10.12 -5.53 -6.24
CA LEU A 121 -10.17 -4.07 -6.38
C LEU A 121 -9.34 -3.64 -7.59
N ARG A 122 -8.19 -4.30 -7.79
CA ARG A 122 -7.31 -4.10 -8.95
C ARG A 122 -6.48 -5.36 -9.21
N VAL A 123 -6.44 -5.80 -10.46
CA VAL A 123 -5.45 -6.77 -10.93
C VAL A 123 -4.30 -5.99 -11.56
N LEU A 124 -3.07 -6.32 -11.19
CA LEU A 124 -1.85 -5.74 -11.74
C LEU A 124 -1.33 -6.71 -12.80
N ALA A 125 -1.43 -6.32 -14.07
CA ALA A 125 -0.70 -7.01 -15.13
C ALA A 125 0.77 -6.69 -14.88
N GLY A 126 1.53 -7.68 -14.36
CA GLY A 126 2.92 -7.48 -13.98
C GLY A 126 3.68 -6.74 -15.09
N THR A 127 4.13 -5.53 -14.77
CA THR A 127 5.14 -4.84 -15.57
C THR A 127 6.41 -5.69 -15.49
N GLY A 128 6.69 -6.41 -16.58
CA GLY A 128 8.02 -6.93 -16.86
C GLY A 128 9.01 -5.80 -17.13
#